data_AF-A0A7S6MB26-F1
#
_entry.id   AF-A0A7S6MB26-F1
#
_cell.length_a   1.000
_cell.length_b   1.000
_cell.length_c   1.000
_cell.angle_alpha   90.00
_cell.angle_beta   90.00
_cell.angle_gamma   90.00
#
_symmetry.space_group_name_H-M   'P 1'
#
loop_
_entity.id
_entity.type
_entity.pdbx_description
1 polymer ?
#
loop_
_entity_poly.entity_id
_entity_poly.type
_entity_poly.pdbx_seq_one_letter_code
_entity_poly.pdbx_strand_id
1 'polypeptide(L)'
;MQSPRALWFALTSLEPRVALTLFFLVLVTFAVTLSMLLRRLGAPGGAILGGLIAGIILGPTLAGRFAPAWYERTVIGGFAEREELDRLTATHGMNRAARQHFGMPAEQAAPLDVNERDLEMAQRERVAAARWEHQTAARWFVAMVVGLLLLAAFARERPAGERPDWYQPVVTGLWAAALPGAIGLLFLRWWGLEGVMCLAAGSCLGAGALLIPRSDLEIADDAEPGGRRLMQSAAGVAFAAAAIVLGWAMVEHRGWSGLAGLWPVGLSVAAWVIGSGRPLPTTWADRGRWAAERLLTPALAAMIAYRIELFQHASIWIIVVLVLLSGDGRWCGAFIGAMLARARRALPTMRLVLASMAAGPTQVALTALALHLGLVREPVALGLLIGAMVMELTTPLRAAMASRAREVEEDQDESA
;
A
#
# COMPACT_ATOMS: atom_id res chain seq x y z
N MET A 1 25.37 -1.62 -35.12
CA MET A 1 24.30 -1.07 -34.25
C MET A 1 22.98 -1.59 -34.78
N GLN A 2 22.32 -2.51 -34.07
CA GLN A 2 20.96 -2.92 -34.43
C GLN A 2 20.03 -1.72 -34.26
N SER A 3 19.16 -1.45 -35.24
CA SER A 3 18.27 -0.30 -35.17
C SER A 3 17.27 -0.50 -34.02
N PRO A 4 16.89 0.56 -33.28
CA PRO A 4 15.90 0.47 -32.20
C PRO A 4 14.55 -0.15 -32.64
N ARG A 5 14.26 -0.15 -33.94
CA ARG A 5 13.10 -0.82 -34.53
C ARG A 5 13.15 -2.35 -34.44
N ALA A 6 14.34 -2.96 -34.57
CA ALA A 6 14.47 -4.43 -34.50
C ALA A 6 14.14 -4.96 -33.10
N LEU A 7 14.60 -4.25 -32.07
CA LEU A 7 14.33 -4.58 -30.68
C LEU A 7 12.84 -4.41 -30.33
N TRP A 8 12.20 -3.38 -30.89
CA TRP A 8 10.75 -3.18 -30.77
C TRP A 8 9.94 -4.32 -31.39
N PHE A 9 10.28 -4.74 -32.61
CA PHE A 9 9.60 -5.85 -33.28
C PHE A 9 9.71 -7.15 -32.46
N ALA A 10 10.90 -7.46 -31.95
CA ALA A 10 11.13 -8.65 -31.12
C ALA A 10 10.26 -8.64 -29.85
N LEU A 11 10.10 -7.48 -29.20
CA LEU A 11 9.25 -7.34 -28.01
C LEU A 11 7.76 -7.51 -28.34
N THR A 12 7.30 -7.03 -29.48
CA THR A 12 5.90 -7.16 -29.90
C THR A 12 5.50 -8.58 -30.32
N SER A 13 6.46 -9.43 -30.68
CA SER A 13 6.22 -10.83 -31.05
C SER A 13 6.15 -11.80 -29.87
N LEU A 14 6.51 -11.36 -28.66
CA LEU A 14 6.46 -12.21 -27.48
C LEU A 14 5.01 -12.45 -27.06
N GLU A 15 4.73 -13.66 -26.54
CA GLU A 15 3.46 -13.93 -25.89
C GLU A 15 3.23 -12.93 -24.74
N PRO A 16 2.00 -12.39 -24.58
CA PRO A 16 1.72 -11.34 -23.59
C PRO A 16 2.14 -11.70 -22.17
N ARG A 17 2.04 -13.00 -21.80
CA ARG A 17 2.44 -13.52 -20.49
C ARG A 17 3.95 -13.45 -20.28
N VAL A 18 4.74 -13.80 -21.30
CA VAL A 18 6.20 -13.71 -21.27
C VAL A 18 6.63 -12.25 -21.21
N ALA A 19 6.02 -11.38 -22.03
CA ALA A 19 6.31 -9.95 -22.03
C ALA A 19 6.00 -9.29 -20.67
N LEU A 20 4.87 -9.63 -20.04
CA LEU A 20 4.50 -9.16 -18.70
C LEU A 20 5.48 -9.64 -17.63
N THR A 21 5.93 -10.89 -17.71
CA THR A 21 6.91 -11.46 -16.75
C THR A 21 8.26 -10.77 -16.87
N LEU A 22 8.74 -10.55 -18.10
CA LEU A 22 9.96 -9.79 -18.36
C LEU A 22 9.83 -8.34 -17.88
N PHE A 23 8.68 -7.70 -18.10
CA PHE A 23 8.41 -6.36 -17.59
C PHE A 23 8.54 -6.30 -16.06
N PHE A 24 7.94 -7.24 -15.32
CA PHE A 24 8.07 -7.26 -13.86
C PHE A 24 9.50 -7.56 -13.40
N LEU A 25 10.24 -8.43 -14.09
CA LEU A 25 11.64 -8.66 -13.79
C LEU A 25 12.48 -7.38 -13.94
N VAL A 26 12.26 -6.64 -15.02
CA VAL A 26 12.92 -5.35 -15.27
C VAL A 26 12.51 -4.33 -14.21
N LEU A 27 11.21 -4.22 -13.92
CA LEU A 27 10.67 -3.30 -12.91
C LEU A 27 11.30 -3.53 -11.53
N VAL A 28 11.32 -4.78 -11.07
CA VAL A 28 11.90 -5.15 -9.77
C VAL A 28 13.40 -4.88 -9.75
N THR A 29 14.13 -5.32 -10.77
CA THR A 29 15.59 -5.12 -10.85
C THR A 29 15.94 -3.63 -10.84
N PHE A 30 15.20 -2.82 -11.59
CA PHE A 30 15.41 -1.38 -11.66
C PHE A 30 15.07 -0.70 -10.33
N ALA A 31 13.94 -1.05 -9.70
CA ALA A 31 13.54 -0.54 -8.39
C ALA A 31 14.56 -0.85 -7.29
N VAL A 32 15.08 -2.07 -7.25
CA VAL A 32 16.11 -2.49 -6.29
C VAL A 32 17.41 -1.73 -6.52
N THR A 33 17.85 -1.62 -7.78
CA THR A 33 19.08 -0.91 -8.13
C THR A 33 18.99 0.56 -7.72
N LEU A 34 17.87 1.22 -8.01
CA LEU A 34 17.66 2.63 -7.65
C LEU A 34 17.56 2.83 -6.13
N SER A 35 16.87 1.92 -5.43
CA SER A 35 16.83 1.89 -3.96
C SER A 35 18.23 1.77 -3.34
N MET A 36 19.07 0.87 -3.88
CA MET A 36 20.45 0.71 -3.43
C MET A 36 21.28 1.97 -3.69
N LEU A 37 21.08 2.63 -4.83
CA LEU A 37 21.76 3.89 -5.14
C LEU A 37 21.36 5.00 -4.16
N LEU A 38 20.05 5.20 -3.94
CA LEU A 38 19.55 6.22 -3.00
C LEU A 38 20.03 5.98 -1.57
N ARG A 39 20.06 4.72 -1.11
CA ARG A 39 20.62 4.36 0.20
C ARG A 39 22.11 4.66 0.30
N ARG A 40 22.89 4.43 -0.77
CA ARG A 40 24.32 4.81 -0.82
C ARG A 40 24.52 6.33 -0.75
N LEU A 41 23.55 7.11 -1.21
CA LEU A 41 23.53 8.57 -1.09
C LEU A 41 23.01 9.06 0.28
N GLY A 42 22.71 8.16 1.22
CA GLY A 42 22.24 8.51 2.56
C GLY A 42 20.77 8.93 2.63
N ALA A 43 19.97 8.69 1.58
CA ALA A 43 18.55 9.03 1.61
C ALA A 43 17.77 8.07 2.55
N PRO A 44 17.19 8.57 3.67
CA PRO A 44 16.28 7.76 4.49
C PRO A 44 15.09 7.34 3.63
N GLY A 45 14.51 6.17 3.89
CA GLY A 45 13.40 5.66 3.07
C GLY A 45 13.72 5.38 1.60
N GLY A 46 15.00 5.29 1.22
CA GLY A 46 15.45 5.03 -0.15
C GLY A 46 14.83 3.79 -0.80
N ALA A 47 14.33 2.83 -0.03
CA ALA A 47 13.57 1.69 -0.56
C ALA A 47 12.24 2.08 -1.20
N ILE A 48 11.38 2.79 -0.47
CA ILE A 48 10.08 3.19 -1.01
C ILE A 48 10.27 4.23 -2.12
N LEU A 49 11.17 5.20 -1.89
CA LEU A 49 11.45 6.25 -2.89
C LEU A 49 12.03 5.68 -4.19
N GLY A 50 12.98 4.74 -4.11
CA GLY A 50 13.55 4.09 -5.29
C GLY A 50 12.53 3.27 -6.06
N GLY A 51 11.65 2.55 -5.36
CA GLY A 51 10.53 1.85 -5.98
C GLY A 51 9.53 2.79 -6.65
N LEU A 52 9.14 3.88 -5.98
CA LEU A 52 8.24 4.91 -6.50
C LEU A 52 8.79 5.50 -7.81
N ILE A 53 10.05 5.94 -7.83
CA ILE A 53 10.67 6.53 -9.02
C ILE A 53 10.74 5.50 -10.15
N ALA A 54 11.17 4.27 -9.87
CA ALA A 54 11.24 3.21 -10.87
C ALA A 54 9.86 2.90 -11.49
N GLY A 55 8.81 2.84 -10.66
CA GLY A 55 7.44 2.61 -11.13
C GLY A 55 6.87 3.80 -11.91
N ILE A 56 7.21 5.06 -11.58
CA ILE A 56 6.80 6.22 -12.38
C ILE A 56 7.47 6.19 -13.77
N ILE A 57 8.77 5.86 -13.83
CA ILE A 57 9.53 5.77 -15.08
C ILE A 57 9.01 4.65 -15.98
N LEU A 58 8.78 3.47 -15.41
CA LEU A 58 8.33 2.30 -16.15
C LEU A 58 6.79 2.19 -16.25
N GLY A 59 6.05 3.09 -15.61
CA GLY A 59 4.59 3.12 -15.58
C GLY A 59 3.94 3.89 -16.73
N PRO A 60 2.62 4.14 -16.66
CA PRO A 60 1.88 4.82 -17.72
C PRO A 60 2.35 6.28 -17.90
N THR A 61 2.84 6.90 -16.82
CA THR A 61 3.27 8.30 -16.81
C THR A 61 4.39 8.59 -17.81
N LEU A 62 5.35 7.67 -17.96
CA LEU A 62 6.48 7.84 -18.87
C LEU A 62 6.49 6.75 -19.94
N ALA A 63 6.72 5.48 -19.57
CA ALA A 63 6.74 4.38 -20.53
C ALA A 63 5.43 4.26 -21.34
N GLY A 64 4.27 4.40 -20.69
CA GLY A 64 2.98 4.39 -21.39
C GLY A 64 2.79 5.53 -22.38
N ARG A 65 3.44 6.68 -22.18
CA ARG A 65 3.39 7.80 -23.14
C ARG A 65 4.31 7.60 -24.33
N PHE A 66 5.48 7.00 -24.12
CA PHE A 66 6.41 6.68 -25.22
C PHE A 66 5.91 5.51 -26.08
N ALA A 67 5.16 4.58 -25.48
CA ALA A 67 4.82 3.29 -26.06
C ALA A 67 3.37 2.85 -25.71
N PRO A 68 2.33 3.66 -26.00
CA PRO A 68 0.97 3.43 -25.47
C PRO A 68 0.37 2.09 -25.88
N ALA A 69 0.43 1.74 -27.17
CA ALA A 69 -0.14 0.49 -27.67
C ALA A 69 0.53 -0.77 -27.08
N TRP A 70 1.86 -0.73 -26.91
CA TRP A 70 2.60 -1.82 -26.27
C TRP A 70 2.27 -1.90 -24.78
N TYR A 71 2.26 -0.76 -24.10
CA TYR A 71 1.98 -0.71 -22.66
C TYR A 71 0.58 -1.21 -22.34
N GLU A 72 -0.41 -0.79 -23.10
CA GLU A 72 -1.79 -1.23 -22.90
C GLU A 72 -1.95 -2.73 -23.20
N ARG A 73 -1.35 -3.24 -24.28
CA ARG A 73 -1.41 -4.66 -24.63
C ARG A 73 -0.70 -5.56 -23.62
N THR A 74 0.48 -5.16 -23.17
CA THR A 74 1.33 -6.01 -22.33
C THR A 74 1.02 -5.84 -20.84
N VAL A 75 0.87 -4.61 -20.36
CA VAL A 75 0.81 -4.30 -18.92
C VAL A 75 -0.62 -4.16 -18.42
N ILE A 76 -1.47 -3.41 -19.13
CA ILE A 76 -2.84 -3.15 -18.68
C ILE A 76 -3.79 -4.31 -19.03
N GLY A 77 -3.72 -4.79 -20.27
CA GLY A 77 -4.66 -5.75 -20.85
C GLY A 77 -5.94 -5.10 -21.39
N GLY A 78 -6.77 -5.91 -22.05
CA GLY A 78 -8.07 -5.48 -22.56
C GLY A 78 -8.01 -4.50 -23.75
N PHE A 79 -6.93 -4.54 -24.53
CA PHE A 79 -6.70 -3.60 -25.64
C PHE A 79 -7.79 -3.69 -26.70
N ALA A 80 -8.17 -4.91 -27.11
CA ALA A 80 -9.19 -5.11 -28.14
C ALA A 80 -10.58 -4.65 -27.67
N GLU A 81 -10.95 -4.96 -26.43
CA GLU A 81 -12.21 -4.53 -25.84
C GLU A 81 -12.26 -3.00 -25.67
N ARG A 82 -11.11 -2.38 -25.36
CA ARG A 82 -11.00 -0.94 -25.22
C ARG A 82 -11.09 -0.23 -26.57
N GLU A 83 -10.41 -0.74 -27.60
CA GLU A 83 -10.51 -0.21 -28.96
C GLU A 83 -11.96 -0.26 -29.46
N GLU A 84 -12.67 -1.35 -29.17
CA GLU A 84 -14.09 -1.46 -29.51
C GLU A 84 -14.97 -0.50 -28.69
N LEU A 85 -14.67 -0.29 -27.40
CA LEU A 85 -15.36 0.73 -26.60
C LEU A 85 -15.14 2.14 -27.20
N ASP A 86 -13.90 2.47 -27.56
CA ASP A 86 -13.57 3.77 -28.12
C ASP A 86 -14.24 3.97 -29.50
N ARG A 87 -14.34 2.91 -30.32
CA ARG A 87 -15.09 2.91 -31.58
C ARG A 87 -16.59 3.12 -31.35
N LEU A 88 -17.19 2.43 -30.37
CA LEU A 88 -18.60 2.60 -30.01
C LEU A 88 -18.87 4.02 -29.52
N THR A 89 -18.05 4.54 -28.60
CA THR A 89 -18.19 5.91 -28.09
C THR A 89 -18.03 6.95 -29.20
N ALA A 90 -17.10 6.77 -30.13
CA ALA A 90 -16.95 7.65 -31.30
C ALA A 90 -18.20 7.60 -32.19
N THR A 91 -18.74 6.41 -32.46
CA THR A 91 -19.95 6.21 -33.26
C THR A 91 -21.17 6.85 -32.61
N HIS A 92 -21.38 6.64 -31.31
CA HIS A 92 -22.47 7.26 -30.55
C HIS A 92 -22.31 8.79 -30.47
N GLY A 93 -21.08 9.29 -30.36
CA GLY A 93 -20.78 10.72 -30.44
C GLY A 93 -21.19 11.33 -31.78
N MET A 94 -20.85 10.66 -32.88
CA MET A 94 -21.26 11.06 -34.23
C MET A 94 -22.78 10.99 -34.42
N ASN A 95 -23.44 9.93 -33.92
CA ASN A 95 -24.89 9.78 -33.99
C ASN A 95 -25.61 10.87 -33.20
N ARG A 96 -25.13 11.22 -32.01
CA ARG A 96 -25.67 12.33 -31.21
C ARG A 96 -25.52 13.66 -31.92
N ALA A 97 -24.35 13.94 -32.49
CA ALA A 97 -24.11 15.16 -33.27
C ALA A 97 -25.02 15.24 -34.52
N ALA A 98 -25.20 14.12 -35.23
CA ALA A 98 -26.09 14.04 -36.38
C ALA A 98 -27.56 14.28 -35.99
N ARG A 99 -28.04 13.64 -34.91
CA ARG A 99 -29.41 13.82 -34.39
C ARG A 99 -29.68 15.28 -34.01
N GLN A 100 -28.72 15.95 -33.40
CA GLN A 100 -28.79 17.39 -33.10
C GLN A 100 -28.81 18.23 -34.37
N HIS A 101 -27.98 17.91 -35.36
CA HIS A 101 -27.93 18.63 -36.63
C HIS A 101 -29.24 18.54 -37.44
N PHE A 102 -29.88 17.37 -37.45
CA PHE A 102 -31.15 17.13 -38.16
C PHE A 102 -32.40 17.54 -37.36
N GLY A 103 -32.25 18.14 -36.18
CA GLY A 103 -33.39 18.59 -35.37
C GLY A 103 -34.29 17.46 -34.88
N MET A 104 -33.73 16.27 -34.60
CA MET A 104 -34.49 15.15 -34.07
C MET A 104 -35.14 15.53 -32.72
N PRO A 105 -36.47 15.37 -32.54
CA PRO A 105 -37.13 15.66 -31.28
C PRO A 105 -36.53 14.84 -30.13
N ALA A 106 -36.38 15.45 -28.95
CA ALA A 106 -35.79 14.80 -27.78
C ALA A 106 -36.51 13.49 -27.38
N GLU A 107 -37.84 13.44 -27.55
CA GLU A 107 -38.66 12.26 -27.28
C GLU A 107 -38.27 11.06 -28.17
N GLN A 108 -37.86 11.31 -29.41
CA GLN A 108 -37.39 10.27 -30.33
C GLN A 108 -35.92 9.90 -30.08
N ALA A 109 -35.11 10.86 -29.62
CA ALA A 109 -33.70 10.63 -29.31
C ALA A 109 -33.48 9.87 -27.99
N ALA A 110 -34.36 10.05 -27.01
CA ALA A 110 -34.25 9.45 -25.68
C ALA A 110 -34.08 7.91 -25.66
N PRO A 111 -34.90 7.10 -26.35
CA PRO A 111 -34.73 5.64 -26.34
C PRO A 111 -33.42 5.21 -27.01
N LEU A 112 -32.94 5.94 -28.02
CA LEU A 112 -31.65 5.68 -28.66
C LEU A 112 -30.50 5.97 -27.70
N ASP A 113 -30.56 7.08 -26.97
CA ASP A 113 -29.54 7.44 -25.97
C ASP A 113 -29.44 6.42 -24.84
N VAL A 114 -30.57 5.86 -24.39
CA VAL A 114 -30.57 4.80 -23.37
C VAL A 114 -29.87 3.55 -23.91
N ASN A 115 -30.25 3.08 -25.11
CA ASN A 115 -29.62 1.91 -25.72
C ASN A 115 -28.11 2.10 -25.97
N GLU A 116 -27.70 3.28 -26.45
CA GLU A 116 -26.28 3.63 -26.62
C GLU A 116 -25.52 3.58 -25.28
N ARG A 117 -26.11 4.10 -24.20
CA ARG A 117 -25.53 4.04 -22.85
C ARG A 117 -25.44 2.61 -22.32
N ASP A 118 -26.46 1.80 -22.52
CA ASP A 118 -26.48 0.40 -22.07
C ASP A 118 -25.40 -0.42 -22.78
N LEU A 119 -25.22 -0.22 -24.09
CA LEU A 119 -24.14 -0.85 -24.86
C LEU A 119 -22.76 -0.38 -24.38
N GLU A 120 -22.57 0.91 -24.12
CA GLU A 120 -21.32 1.42 -23.55
C GLU A 120 -21.04 0.85 -22.16
N MET A 121 -22.05 0.73 -21.30
CA MET A 121 -21.91 0.12 -19.97
C MET A 121 -21.52 -1.36 -20.08
N ALA A 122 -22.21 -2.14 -20.92
CA ALA A 122 -21.88 -3.54 -21.15
C ALA A 122 -20.44 -3.71 -21.70
N GLN A 123 -20.00 -2.82 -22.58
CA GLN A 123 -18.64 -2.88 -23.11
C GLN A 123 -17.59 -2.47 -22.06
N ARG A 124 -17.88 -1.50 -21.18
CA ARG A 124 -17.00 -1.16 -20.04
C ARG A 124 -16.83 -2.34 -19.09
N GLU A 125 -17.89 -3.11 -18.84
CA GLU A 125 -17.81 -4.33 -18.03
C GLU A 125 -16.92 -5.38 -18.68
N ARG A 126 -17.00 -5.56 -20.01
CA ARG A 126 -16.10 -6.44 -20.76
C ARG A 126 -14.64 -6.01 -20.69
N VAL A 127 -14.36 -4.71 -20.81
CA VAL A 127 -13.00 -4.15 -20.64
C VAL A 127 -12.49 -4.46 -19.22
N ALA A 128 -13.33 -4.26 -18.20
CA ALA A 128 -12.96 -4.55 -16.81
C ALA A 128 -12.69 -6.04 -16.59
N ALA A 129 -13.51 -6.92 -17.17
CA ALA A 129 -13.32 -8.37 -17.10
C ALA A 129 -12.04 -8.83 -17.83
N ALA A 130 -11.78 -8.32 -19.04
CA ALA A 130 -10.58 -8.63 -19.80
C ALA A 130 -9.30 -8.16 -19.09
N ARG A 131 -9.31 -6.94 -18.53
CA ARG A 131 -8.22 -6.43 -17.69
C ARG A 131 -8.03 -7.28 -16.44
N TRP A 132 -9.14 -7.67 -15.81
CA TRP A 132 -9.09 -8.56 -14.66
C TRP A 132 -8.39 -9.86 -15.04
N GLU A 133 -8.82 -10.56 -16.08
CA GLU A 133 -8.20 -11.82 -16.50
C GLU A 133 -6.71 -11.65 -16.86
N HIS A 134 -6.37 -10.64 -17.66
CA HIS A 134 -5.00 -10.35 -18.08
C HIS A 134 -4.05 -10.12 -16.89
N GLN A 135 -4.52 -9.41 -15.87
CA GLN A 135 -3.71 -9.06 -14.68
C GLN A 135 -3.60 -10.20 -13.65
N THR A 136 -4.09 -11.41 -13.94
CA THR A 136 -4.03 -12.54 -13.00
C THR A 136 -2.60 -12.87 -12.56
N ALA A 137 -1.64 -12.90 -13.50
CA ALA A 137 -0.24 -13.16 -13.18
C ALA A 137 0.35 -12.05 -12.27
N ALA A 138 0.03 -10.79 -12.55
CA ALA A 138 0.46 -9.65 -11.74
C ALA A 138 -0.08 -9.75 -10.30
N ARG A 139 -1.36 -10.10 -10.13
CA ARG A 139 -1.98 -10.27 -8.81
C ARG A 139 -1.30 -11.37 -7.99
N TRP A 140 -1.05 -12.53 -8.60
CA TRP A 140 -0.36 -13.62 -7.92
C TRP A 140 1.07 -13.26 -7.55
N PHE A 141 1.78 -12.57 -8.46
CA PHE A 141 3.12 -12.08 -8.18
C PHE A 141 3.14 -11.09 -7.00
N VAL A 142 2.24 -10.11 -6.98
CA VAL A 142 2.10 -9.16 -5.86
C VAL A 142 1.75 -9.90 -4.57
N ALA A 143 0.77 -10.81 -4.60
CA ALA A 143 0.38 -11.58 -3.42
C ALA A 143 1.57 -12.40 -2.88
N MET A 144 2.38 -13.01 -3.76
CA MET A 144 3.59 -13.73 -3.37
C MET A 144 4.64 -12.80 -2.74
N VAL A 145 4.94 -11.65 -3.36
CA VAL A 145 5.92 -10.69 -2.82
C VAL A 145 5.45 -10.11 -1.48
N VAL A 146 4.15 -9.82 -1.33
CA VAL A 146 3.53 -9.43 -0.06
C VAL A 146 3.67 -10.56 0.96
N GLY A 147 3.37 -11.81 0.59
CA GLY A 147 3.53 -12.97 1.46
C GLY A 147 4.96 -13.12 1.97
N LEU A 148 5.96 -13.01 1.09
CA LEU A 148 7.37 -13.05 1.47
C LEU A 148 7.74 -11.91 2.43
N LEU A 149 7.25 -10.69 2.19
CA LEU A 149 7.54 -9.53 3.04
C LEU A 149 6.92 -9.72 4.43
N LEU A 150 5.67 -10.15 4.51
CA LEU A 150 4.99 -10.35 5.78
C LEU A 150 5.57 -11.56 6.53
N LEU A 151 5.95 -12.64 5.84
CA LEU A 151 6.67 -13.77 6.44
C LEU A 151 8.03 -13.34 7.00
N ALA A 152 8.78 -12.49 6.29
CA ALA A 152 10.02 -11.90 6.79
C ALA A 152 9.79 -11.08 8.08
N ALA A 153 8.63 -10.42 8.20
CA ALA A 153 8.23 -9.70 9.40
C ALA A 153 7.97 -10.59 10.63
N PHE A 154 7.70 -11.88 10.41
CA PHE A 154 7.52 -12.86 11.49
C PHE A 154 8.80 -13.49 11.98
N ALA A 155 9.91 -13.30 11.26
CA ALA A 155 11.23 -13.65 11.77
C ALA A 155 11.66 -12.63 12.83
N ARG A 156 10.98 -12.67 13.98
CA ARG A 156 11.18 -11.78 15.12
C ARG A 156 12.21 -12.38 16.06
N GLU A 157 13.10 -11.54 16.55
CA GLU A 157 13.89 -11.85 17.74
C GLU A 157 12.95 -11.99 18.93
N ARG A 158 13.25 -12.93 19.84
CA ARG A 158 12.56 -13.00 21.13
C ARG A 158 13.01 -11.79 21.95
N PRO A 159 12.13 -10.83 22.27
CA PRO A 159 12.51 -9.79 23.21
C PRO A 159 12.79 -10.43 24.56
N ALA A 160 13.97 -10.14 25.13
CA ALA A 160 14.26 -10.42 26.52
C ALA A 160 13.37 -9.51 27.39
N GLY A 161 12.95 -10.01 28.57
CA GLY A 161 12.15 -9.23 29.51
C GLY A 161 10.79 -9.85 29.85
N GLU A 162 10.13 -9.22 30.82
CA GLU A 162 8.84 -9.63 31.33
C GLU A 162 7.76 -9.58 30.25
N ARG A 163 6.75 -10.46 30.37
CA ARG A 163 5.60 -10.42 29.46
C ARG A 163 4.76 -9.20 29.83
N PRO A 164 4.52 -8.25 28.92
CA PRO A 164 3.56 -7.19 29.21
C PRO A 164 2.19 -7.84 29.47
N ASP A 165 1.39 -7.22 30.33
CA ASP A 165 0.00 -7.60 30.51
C ASP A 165 -0.71 -7.54 29.15
N TRP A 166 -1.48 -8.58 28.81
CA TRP A 166 -2.09 -8.76 27.49
C TRP A 166 -3.02 -7.60 27.11
N TYR A 167 -3.58 -6.92 28.12
CA TYR A 167 -4.44 -5.76 27.94
C TYR A 167 -3.73 -4.58 27.26
N GLN A 168 -2.48 -4.28 27.64
CA GLN A 168 -1.80 -3.07 27.16
C GLN A 168 -1.50 -3.10 25.64
N PRO A 169 -0.92 -4.17 25.06
CA PRO A 169 -0.75 -4.25 23.62
C PRO A 169 -2.07 -4.24 22.86
N VAL A 170 -3.14 -4.84 23.41
CA VAL A 170 -4.44 -4.89 22.76
C VAL A 170 -5.03 -3.48 22.65
N VAL A 171 -5.12 -2.73 23.75
CA VAL A 171 -5.66 -1.38 23.73
C VAL A 171 -4.81 -0.45 22.87
N THR A 172 -3.49 -0.49 23.03
CA THR A 172 -2.56 0.34 22.25
C THR A 172 -2.67 0.04 20.76
N GLY A 173 -2.69 -1.24 20.38
CA GLY A 173 -2.80 -1.66 18.98
C GLY A 173 -4.15 -1.34 18.36
N LEU A 174 -5.25 -1.55 19.09
CA LEU A 174 -6.59 -1.23 18.59
C LEU A 174 -6.76 0.26 18.33
N TRP A 175 -6.29 1.14 19.22
CA TRP A 175 -6.34 2.57 18.99
C TRP A 175 -5.40 3.05 17.88
N ALA A 176 -4.20 2.48 17.79
CA ALA A 176 -3.25 2.75 16.70
C ALA A 176 -3.83 2.40 15.32
N ALA A 177 -4.69 1.38 15.23
CA ALA A 177 -5.40 1.03 14.02
C ALA A 177 -6.68 1.86 13.79
N ALA A 178 -7.52 1.96 14.83
CA ALA A 178 -8.86 2.53 14.73
C ALA A 178 -8.83 4.03 14.44
N LEU A 179 -7.95 4.81 15.08
CA LEU A 179 -7.94 6.26 14.91
C LEU A 179 -7.62 6.69 13.46
N PRO A 180 -6.46 6.33 12.87
CA PRO A 180 -6.16 6.72 11.49
C PRO A 180 -7.10 6.03 10.49
N GLY A 181 -7.52 4.79 10.76
CA GLY A 181 -8.44 4.05 9.89
C GLY A 181 -9.83 4.70 9.82
N ALA A 182 -10.40 5.09 10.96
CA ALA A 182 -11.71 5.72 11.04
C ALA A 182 -11.70 7.13 10.46
N ILE A 183 -10.70 7.96 10.80
CA ILE A 183 -10.60 9.32 10.24
C ILE A 183 -10.39 9.25 8.73
N GLY A 184 -9.53 8.34 8.24
CA GLY A 184 -9.31 8.14 6.82
C GLY A 184 -10.56 7.69 6.08
N LEU A 185 -11.31 6.74 6.65
CA LEU A 185 -12.60 6.30 6.11
C LEU A 185 -13.59 7.44 6.01
N LEU A 186 -13.77 8.22 7.09
CA LEU A 186 -14.71 9.35 7.12
C LEU A 186 -14.33 10.42 6.11
N PHE A 187 -13.04 10.76 6.01
CA PHE A 187 -12.54 11.72 5.03
C PHE A 187 -12.77 11.27 3.59
N LEU A 188 -12.43 10.02 3.25
CA LEU A 188 -12.63 9.48 1.91
C LEU A 188 -14.12 9.36 1.56
N ARG A 189 -14.95 9.03 2.55
CA ARG A 189 -16.40 9.01 2.39
C ARG A 189 -16.96 10.40 2.14
N TRP A 190 -16.47 11.41 2.87
CA TRP A 190 -16.78 12.82 2.63
C TRP A 190 -16.35 13.29 1.24
N TRP A 191 -15.25 12.73 0.70
CA TRP A 191 -14.80 12.94 -0.67
C TRP A 191 -15.66 12.22 -1.74
N GLY A 192 -16.75 11.57 -1.34
CA GLY A 192 -17.68 10.90 -2.27
C GLY A 192 -17.21 9.53 -2.75
N LEU A 193 -16.22 8.93 -2.08
CA LEU A 193 -15.72 7.61 -2.47
C LEU A 193 -16.63 6.47 -1.98
N GLU A 194 -16.53 5.34 -2.67
CA GLU A 194 -17.29 4.12 -2.38
C GLU A 194 -16.89 3.50 -1.04
N GLY A 195 -17.86 2.93 -0.31
CA GLY A 195 -17.67 2.41 1.05
C GLY A 195 -16.57 1.34 1.14
N VAL A 196 -16.57 0.37 0.23
CA VAL A 196 -15.56 -0.69 0.12
C VAL A 196 -14.15 -0.10 0.02
N MET A 197 -13.97 0.92 -0.82
CA MET A 197 -12.67 1.58 -0.99
C MET A 197 -12.25 2.35 0.26
N CYS A 198 -13.19 3.01 0.93
CA CYS A 198 -12.91 3.71 2.18
C CYS A 198 -12.48 2.74 3.29
N LEU A 199 -13.11 1.57 3.39
CA LEU A 199 -12.73 0.49 4.32
C LEU A 199 -11.34 -0.06 4.00
N ALA A 200 -11.06 -0.37 2.73
CA ALA A 200 -9.77 -0.88 2.30
C ALA A 200 -8.64 0.13 2.54
N ALA A 201 -8.84 1.41 2.20
CA ALA A 201 -7.87 2.47 2.47
C ALA A 201 -7.67 2.69 3.98
N GLY A 202 -8.75 2.72 4.76
CA GLY A 202 -8.70 2.80 6.23
C GLY A 202 -7.91 1.63 6.85
N SER A 203 -8.06 0.42 6.32
CA SER A 203 -7.26 -0.73 6.75
C SER A 203 -5.77 -0.56 6.43
N CYS A 204 -5.42 0.01 5.28
CA CYS A 204 -4.03 0.27 4.91
C CYS A 204 -3.39 1.32 5.83
N LEU A 205 -4.15 2.36 6.23
CA LEU A 205 -3.75 3.36 7.21
C LEU A 205 -3.65 2.78 8.64
N GLY A 206 -4.57 1.92 9.03
CA GLY A 206 -4.61 1.33 10.38
C GLY A 206 -3.64 0.17 10.60
N ALA A 207 -3.00 -0.34 9.56
CA ALA A 207 -2.13 -1.50 9.69
C ALA A 207 -0.89 -1.22 10.55
N GLY A 208 -0.65 -2.09 11.54
CA GLY A 208 0.50 -2.00 12.42
C GLY A 208 1.81 -2.40 11.75
N ALA A 209 2.91 -1.85 12.25
CA ALA A 209 4.27 -2.12 11.79
C ALA A 209 4.71 -3.56 12.13
N LEU A 210 4.60 -4.50 11.18
CA LEU A 210 5.14 -5.84 11.41
C LEU A 210 6.67 -5.88 11.32
N LEU A 211 7.26 -4.97 10.53
CA LEU A 211 8.71 -4.79 10.37
C LEU A 211 9.16 -3.51 11.07
N ILE A 212 9.34 -3.56 12.39
CA ILE A 212 9.85 -2.41 13.16
C ILE A 212 11.39 -2.42 13.11
N PRO A 213 12.05 -1.33 12.65
CA PRO A 213 13.51 -1.17 12.68
C PRO A 213 14.09 -1.40 14.08
N ARG A 214 15.33 -1.88 14.16
CA ARG A 214 15.99 -2.10 15.46
C ARG A 214 16.13 -0.82 16.28
N SER A 215 16.47 0.30 15.63
CA SER A 215 16.53 1.62 16.25
C SER A 215 15.23 2.00 16.96
N ASP A 216 14.10 1.73 16.31
CA ASP A 216 12.78 2.09 16.83
C ASP A 216 12.37 1.16 17.99
N LEU A 217 12.81 -0.11 17.95
CA LEU A 217 12.64 -1.03 19.06
C LEU A 217 13.55 -0.72 20.26
N GLU A 218 14.76 -0.22 20.03
CA GLU A 218 15.68 0.27 21.07
C GLU A 218 15.09 1.50 21.77
N ILE A 219 14.52 2.45 21.02
CA ILE A 219 13.79 3.60 21.57
C ILE A 219 12.65 3.14 22.50
N ALA A 220 11.92 2.09 22.11
CA ALA A 220 10.83 1.55 22.92
C ALA A 220 11.33 0.87 24.21
N ASP A 221 12.43 0.11 24.15
CA ASP A 221 13.03 -0.51 25.35
C ASP A 221 13.66 0.53 26.29
N ASP A 222 14.26 1.58 25.74
CA ASP A 222 14.81 2.69 26.51
C ASP A 222 13.72 3.52 27.22
N ALA A 223 12.47 3.44 26.75
CA ALA A 223 11.33 4.11 27.37
C ALA A 223 10.75 3.31 28.53
N GLU A 224 10.74 1.97 28.45
CA GLU A 224 10.38 1.11 29.58
C GLU A 224 10.88 -0.34 29.41
N PRO A 225 11.12 -1.06 30.53
CA PRO A 225 11.44 -2.48 30.48
C PRO A 225 10.37 -3.28 29.73
N GLY A 226 10.77 -3.94 28.64
CA GLY A 226 9.87 -4.74 27.78
C GLY A 226 9.09 -3.93 26.74
N GLY A 227 9.39 -2.64 26.56
CA GLY A 227 8.75 -1.76 25.57
C GLY A 227 8.80 -2.31 24.14
N ARG A 228 9.90 -2.94 23.71
CA ARG A 228 10.00 -3.65 22.41
C ARG A 228 8.91 -4.68 22.25
N ARG A 229 8.69 -5.51 23.28
CA ARG A 229 7.71 -6.59 23.25
C ARG A 229 6.29 -6.03 23.19
N LEU A 230 6.03 -4.99 23.99
CA LEU A 230 4.76 -4.29 24.00
C LEU A 230 4.44 -3.73 22.62
N MET A 231 5.37 -2.99 22.00
CA MET A 231 5.19 -2.38 20.68
C MET A 231 5.02 -3.41 19.56
N GLN A 232 5.82 -4.48 19.56
CA GLN A 232 5.67 -5.57 18.58
C GLN A 232 4.33 -6.30 18.69
N SER A 233 3.81 -6.43 19.91
CA SER A 233 2.52 -7.07 20.19
C SER A 233 1.37 -6.13 19.79
N ALA A 234 1.47 -4.84 20.13
CA ALA A 234 0.51 -3.81 19.74
C ALA A 234 0.43 -3.67 18.21
N ALA A 235 1.57 -3.68 17.51
CA ALA A 235 1.60 -3.66 16.06
C ALA A 235 0.95 -4.91 15.44
N GLY A 236 1.11 -6.08 16.06
CA GLY A 236 0.42 -7.31 15.64
C GLY A 236 -1.09 -7.22 15.80
N VAL A 237 -1.57 -6.68 16.93
CA VAL A 237 -3.00 -6.42 17.17
C VAL A 237 -3.56 -5.42 16.16
N ALA A 238 -2.87 -4.30 15.93
CA ALA A 238 -3.23 -3.30 14.94
C ALA A 238 -3.33 -3.90 13.52
N PHE A 239 -2.34 -4.71 13.14
CA PHE A 239 -2.35 -5.42 11.86
C PHE A 239 -3.51 -6.42 11.75
N ALA A 240 -3.80 -7.19 12.80
CA ALA A 240 -4.92 -8.13 12.81
C ALA A 240 -6.28 -7.41 12.69
N ALA A 241 -6.46 -6.29 13.39
CA ALA A 241 -7.65 -5.45 13.26
C ALA A 241 -7.81 -4.90 11.82
N ALA A 242 -6.73 -4.38 11.24
CA ALA A 242 -6.72 -3.93 9.85
C ALA A 242 -7.03 -5.08 8.87
N ALA A 243 -6.47 -6.27 9.10
CA ALA A 243 -6.71 -7.45 8.29
C ALA A 243 -8.19 -7.89 8.29
N ILE A 244 -8.86 -7.81 9.45
CA ILE A 244 -10.30 -8.10 9.56
C ILE A 244 -11.12 -7.11 8.73
N VAL A 245 -10.84 -5.81 8.84
CA VAL A 245 -11.53 -4.76 8.06
C VAL A 245 -11.28 -4.93 6.56
N LEU A 246 -10.04 -5.24 6.16
CA LEU A 246 -9.70 -5.51 4.77
C LEU A 246 -10.40 -6.77 4.23
N GLY A 247 -10.50 -7.81 5.07
CA GLY A 247 -11.26 -9.03 4.77
C GLY A 247 -12.74 -8.74 4.54
N TRP A 248 -13.34 -7.91 5.38
CA TRP A 248 -14.72 -7.46 5.21
C TRP A 248 -14.92 -6.70 3.90
N ALA A 249 -14.04 -5.73 3.60
CA ALA A 249 -14.08 -4.99 2.33
C ALA A 249 -13.97 -5.92 1.11
N MET A 250 -13.17 -6.98 1.20
CA MET A 250 -13.04 -7.98 0.13
C MET A 250 -14.30 -8.83 -0.05
N VAL A 251 -14.95 -9.23 1.06
CA VAL A 251 -16.22 -9.96 1.01
C VAL A 251 -17.31 -9.08 0.39
N GLU A 252 -17.36 -7.79 0.72
CA GLU A 252 -18.31 -6.86 0.09
C GLU A 252 -18.02 -6.65 -1.41
N HIS A 253 -16.74 -6.59 -1.80
CA HIS A 253 -16.34 -6.39 -3.20
C HIS A 253 -16.58 -7.62 -4.10
N ARG A 254 -16.28 -8.83 -3.58
CA ARG A 254 -16.11 -10.05 -4.39
C ARG A 254 -16.78 -11.28 -3.80
N GLY A 255 -17.47 -11.15 -2.67
CA GLY A 255 -17.97 -12.27 -1.89
C GLY A 255 -16.87 -13.05 -1.17
N TRP A 256 -17.26 -14.15 -0.52
CA TRP A 256 -16.37 -15.00 0.28
C TRP A 256 -15.19 -15.59 -0.50
N SER A 257 -15.37 -15.89 -1.80
CA SER A 257 -14.30 -16.39 -2.66
C SER A 257 -13.16 -15.38 -2.84
N GLY A 258 -13.47 -14.08 -2.70
CA GLY A 258 -12.47 -13.00 -2.74
C GLY A 258 -11.40 -13.12 -1.66
N LEU A 259 -11.72 -13.73 -0.51
CA LEU A 259 -10.78 -13.90 0.61
C LEU A 259 -9.54 -14.72 0.22
N ALA A 260 -9.63 -15.59 -0.80
CA ALA A 260 -8.47 -16.31 -1.33
C ALA A 260 -7.37 -15.35 -1.83
N GLY A 261 -7.74 -14.16 -2.32
CA GLY A 261 -6.78 -13.12 -2.72
C GLY A 261 -6.02 -12.49 -1.54
N LEU A 262 -6.54 -12.62 -0.31
CA LEU A 262 -5.94 -12.12 0.92
C LEU A 262 -5.15 -13.18 1.70
N TRP A 263 -4.85 -14.32 1.08
CA TRP A 263 -4.07 -15.39 1.72
C TRP A 263 -2.77 -14.91 2.41
N PRO A 264 -1.98 -13.95 1.88
CA PRO A 264 -0.76 -13.50 2.55
C PRO A 264 -1.06 -12.85 3.90
N VAL A 265 -2.14 -12.08 3.96
CA VAL A 265 -2.60 -11.36 5.15
C VAL A 265 -3.14 -12.36 6.17
N GLY A 266 -3.99 -13.30 5.74
CA GLY A 266 -4.53 -14.35 6.60
C GLY A 266 -3.45 -15.25 7.21
N LEU A 267 -2.48 -15.70 6.40
CA LEU A 267 -1.33 -16.47 6.89
C LEU A 267 -0.49 -15.66 7.88
N SER A 268 -0.35 -14.35 7.66
CA SER A 268 0.39 -13.47 8.55
C SER A 268 -0.28 -13.35 9.91
N VAL A 269 -1.60 -13.14 9.95
CA VAL A 269 -2.35 -13.12 11.21
C VAL A 269 -2.25 -14.48 11.91
N ALA A 270 -2.40 -15.59 11.18
CA ALA A 270 -2.26 -16.93 11.75
C ALA A 270 -0.84 -17.18 12.30
N ALA A 271 0.19 -16.81 11.55
CA ALA A 271 1.59 -16.92 11.97
C ALA A 271 1.89 -16.07 13.19
N TRP A 272 1.28 -14.88 13.31
CA TRP A 272 1.41 -14.05 14.50
C TRP A 272 0.80 -14.73 15.74
N VAL A 273 -0.43 -15.22 15.62
CA VAL A 273 -1.17 -15.86 16.73
C VAL A 273 -0.46 -17.13 17.19
N ILE A 274 -0.08 -18.00 16.25
CA ILE A 274 0.56 -19.31 16.53
C ILE A 274 2.04 -19.15 16.88
N GLY A 275 2.75 -18.29 16.16
CA GLY A 275 4.21 -18.13 16.21
C GLY A 275 4.75 -17.40 17.43
N SER A 276 3.87 -16.90 18.31
CA SER A 276 4.23 -16.28 19.59
C SER A 276 5.11 -17.19 20.50
N GLY A 277 5.19 -18.49 20.20
CA GLY A 277 5.91 -19.49 21.00
C GLY A 277 7.34 -19.86 20.56
N ARG A 278 7.76 -19.69 19.29
CA ARG A 278 9.05 -20.24 18.79
C ARG A 278 9.86 -19.22 17.99
N PRO A 279 10.97 -18.67 18.53
CA PRO A 279 11.81 -17.74 17.78
C PRO A 279 12.49 -18.46 16.62
N LEU A 280 12.55 -17.80 15.47
CA LEU A 280 13.44 -18.20 14.39
C LEU A 280 14.90 -17.89 14.78
N PRO A 281 15.89 -18.65 14.27
CA PRO A 281 17.29 -18.30 14.50
C PRO A 281 17.57 -16.89 14.00
N THR A 282 18.36 -16.11 14.75
CA THR A 282 18.67 -14.70 14.45
C THR A 282 19.18 -14.49 13.02
N THR A 283 19.95 -15.44 12.50
CA THR A 283 20.43 -15.43 11.11
C THR A 283 19.31 -15.37 10.07
N TRP A 284 18.18 -16.03 10.31
CA TRP A 284 17.03 -16.01 9.40
C TRP A 284 16.22 -14.73 9.56
N ALA A 285 16.10 -14.21 10.80
CA ALA A 285 15.51 -12.91 11.08
C ALA A 285 16.24 -11.78 10.35
N ASP A 286 17.57 -11.77 10.44
CA ASP A 286 18.42 -10.78 9.77
C ASP A 286 18.32 -10.86 8.25
N ARG A 287 18.37 -12.07 7.69
CA ARG A 287 18.21 -12.27 6.24
C ARG A 287 16.82 -11.88 5.75
N GLY A 288 15.78 -12.23 6.51
CA GLY A 288 14.40 -11.86 6.20
C GLY A 288 14.24 -10.34 6.18
N ARG A 289 14.69 -9.65 7.23
CA ARG A 289 14.67 -8.19 7.32
C ARG A 289 15.46 -7.53 6.19
N TRP A 290 16.67 -8.03 5.92
CA TRP A 290 17.49 -7.57 4.81
C TRP A 290 16.76 -7.68 3.47
N ALA A 291 16.11 -8.82 3.21
CA ALA A 291 15.36 -9.06 1.99
C ALA A 291 14.13 -8.16 1.92
N ALA A 292 13.39 -8.01 3.02
CA ALA A 292 12.23 -7.13 3.11
C ALA A 292 12.62 -5.70 2.71
N GLU A 293 13.64 -5.15 3.36
CA GLU A 293 14.05 -3.77 3.17
C GLU A 293 14.69 -3.51 1.81
N ARG A 294 15.55 -4.42 1.31
CA ARG A 294 16.37 -4.16 0.11
C ARG A 294 15.75 -4.68 -1.18
N LEU A 295 14.92 -5.71 -1.11
CA LEU A 295 14.33 -6.36 -2.27
C LEU A 295 12.81 -6.16 -2.35
N LEU A 296 12.09 -6.53 -1.29
CA LEU A 296 10.63 -6.67 -1.36
C LEU A 296 9.89 -5.32 -1.27
N THR A 297 10.28 -4.44 -0.35
CA THR A 297 9.69 -3.10 -0.23
C THR A 297 9.85 -2.24 -1.49
N PRO A 298 11.05 -2.08 -2.11
CA PRO A 298 11.17 -1.32 -3.35
C PRO A 298 10.40 -1.96 -4.50
N ALA A 299 10.39 -3.29 -4.58
CA ALA A 299 9.57 -4.01 -5.58
C ALA A 299 8.09 -3.66 -5.43
N LEU A 300 7.51 -3.75 -4.22
CA LEU A 300 6.11 -3.46 -3.99
C LEU A 300 5.75 -1.98 -4.23
N ALA A 301 6.63 -1.05 -3.84
CA ALA A 301 6.46 0.37 -4.13
C ALA A 301 6.43 0.63 -5.65
N ALA A 302 7.31 -0.02 -6.42
CA ALA A 302 7.30 0.03 -7.88
C ALA A 302 6.04 -0.62 -8.46
N MET A 303 5.57 -1.73 -7.88
CA MET A 303 4.31 -2.39 -8.26
C MET A 303 3.08 -1.52 -8.01
N ILE A 304 3.09 -0.62 -7.02
CA ILE A 304 2.02 0.37 -6.87
C ILE A 304 2.17 1.46 -7.93
N ALA A 305 3.37 2.02 -8.05
CA ALA A 305 3.64 3.19 -8.87
C ALA A 305 3.48 2.93 -10.39
N TYR A 306 3.78 1.72 -10.90
CA TYR A 306 3.59 1.44 -12.33
C TYR A 306 2.13 1.44 -12.77
N ARG A 307 1.16 1.42 -11.85
CA ARG A 307 -0.26 1.53 -12.21
C ARG A 307 -0.78 2.97 -12.18
N ILE A 308 -0.02 3.89 -11.60
CA ILE A 308 -0.48 5.25 -11.33
C ILE A 308 -0.01 6.18 -12.45
N GLU A 309 -0.96 6.80 -13.14
CA GLU A 309 -0.68 7.97 -13.96
C GLU A 309 -0.66 9.23 -13.10
N LEU A 310 0.52 9.76 -12.81
CA LEU A 310 0.73 10.82 -11.81
C LEU A 310 -0.10 12.08 -12.12
N PHE A 311 -0.11 12.50 -13.39
CA PHE A 311 -0.78 13.73 -13.80
C PHE A 311 -2.30 13.66 -13.78
N GLN A 312 -2.88 12.46 -13.91
CA GLN A 312 -4.33 12.27 -13.91
C GLN A 312 -4.87 11.91 -12.53
N HIS A 313 -4.08 11.20 -11.72
CA HIS A 313 -4.52 10.67 -10.44
C HIS A 313 -4.07 11.48 -9.22
N ALA A 314 -3.19 12.47 -9.38
CA ALA A 314 -2.74 13.29 -8.26
C ALA A 314 -3.83 14.27 -7.77
N SER A 315 -4.61 13.84 -6.78
CA SER A 315 -5.40 14.75 -5.94
C SER A 315 -4.55 15.20 -4.75
N ILE A 316 -4.12 16.45 -4.76
CA ILE A 316 -3.22 16.99 -3.73
C ILE A 316 -3.83 16.84 -2.32
N TRP A 317 -5.13 17.07 -2.17
CA TRP A 317 -5.81 16.99 -0.88
C TRP A 317 -5.89 15.56 -0.33
N ILE A 318 -6.19 14.59 -1.19
CA ILE A 318 -6.17 13.17 -0.79
C ILE A 318 -4.75 12.78 -0.35
N ILE A 319 -3.73 13.19 -1.09
CA ILE A 319 -2.33 12.89 -0.75
C ILE A 319 -1.97 13.50 0.60
N VAL A 320 -2.23 14.80 0.81
CA VAL A 320 -1.89 15.50 2.06
C VAL A 320 -2.55 14.84 3.27
N VAL A 321 -3.86 14.56 3.21
CA VAL A 321 -4.57 13.96 4.34
C VAL A 321 -4.09 12.54 4.61
N LEU A 322 -3.90 11.71 3.56
CA LEU A 322 -3.41 10.35 3.74
C LEU A 322 -1.97 10.31 4.27
N VAL A 323 -1.12 11.30 3.91
CA VAL A 323 0.22 11.44 4.48
C VAL A 323 0.16 11.74 5.98
N LEU A 324 -0.65 12.73 6.38
CA LEU A 324 -0.84 13.08 7.80
C LEU A 324 -1.39 11.90 8.61
N LEU A 325 -2.38 11.18 8.07
CA LEU A 325 -2.97 10.03 8.76
C LEU A 325 -2.04 8.82 8.83
N SER A 326 -1.16 8.63 7.84
CA SER A 326 -0.21 7.51 7.83
C SER A 326 0.81 7.62 8.98
N GLY A 327 1.29 8.83 9.26
CA GLY A 327 2.23 9.13 10.34
C GLY A 327 1.53 9.51 11.64
N ASP A 328 1.00 10.73 11.70
CA ASP A 328 0.49 11.36 12.92
C ASP A 328 -0.74 10.64 13.47
N GLY A 329 -1.63 10.18 12.59
CA GLY A 329 -2.84 9.46 13.01
C GLY A 329 -2.51 8.17 13.79
N ARG A 330 -1.50 7.40 13.34
CA ARG A 330 -1.05 6.20 14.05
C ARG A 330 -0.41 6.52 15.38
N TRP A 331 0.48 7.51 15.40
CA TRP A 331 1.16 7.94 16.63
C TRP A 331 0.15 8.42 17.67
N CYS A 332 -0.80 9.29 17.29
CA CYS A 332 -1.89 9.74 18.16
C CYS A 332 -2.73 8.58 18.69
N GLY A 333 -3.09 7.63 17.82
CA GLY A 333 -3.86 6.45 18.22
C GLY A 333 -3.10 5.59 19.23
N ALA A 334 -1.84 5.27 18.95
CA ALA A 334 -0.99 4.53 19.86
C ALA A 334 -0.79 5.27 21.20
N PHE A 335 -0.60 6.58 21.17
CA PHE A 335 -0.47 7.43 22.36
C PHE A 335 -1.72 7.37 23.25
N ILE A 336 -2.90 7.59 22.67
CA ILE A 336 -4.18 7.49 23.38
C ILE A 336 -4.34 6.09 23.98
N GLY A 337 -4.11 5.04 23.18
CA GLY A 337 -4.23 3.66 23.65
C GLY A 337 -3.27 3.33 24.80
N ALA A 338 -2.02 3.79 24.72
CA ALA A 338 -1.03 3.58 25.77
C ALA A 338 -1.35 4.34 27.07
N MET A 339 -1.84 5.59 26.96
CA MET A 339 -2.28 6.40 28.10
C MET A 339 -3.53 5.82 28.78
N LEU A 340 -4.46 5.26 28.02
CA LEU A 340 -5.65 4.60 28.55
C LEU A 340 -5.32 3.25 29.21
N ALA A 341 -4.36 2.51 28.63
CA ALA A 341 -3.99 1.20 29.14
C ALA A 341 -3.30 1.27 30.51
N ARG A 342 -2.60 2.36 30.80
CA ARG A 342 -1.91 2.61 32.07
C ARG A 342 -1.76 4.13 32.19
N ALA A 343 -2.15 4.72 33.31
CA ALA A 343 -2.04 6.16 33.57
C ALA A 343 -0.57 6.62 33.66
N ARG A 344 0.12 6.59 32.51
CA ARG A 344 1.55 6.86 32.33
C ARG A 344 1.81 8.36 32.29
N ARG A 345 3.06 8.74 32.55
CA ARG A 345 3.54 10.09 32.21
C ARG A 345 3.55 10.25 30.68
N ALA A 346 3.31 11.47 30.20
CA ALA A 346 3.18 11.74 28.77
C ALA A 346 4.50 11.53 27.99
N LEU A 347 5.64 11.97 28.52
CA LEU A 347 6.94 11.91 27.84
C LEU A 347 7.44 10.47 27.58
N PRO A 348 7.45 9.55 28.57
CA PRO A 348 7.85 8.16 28.32
C PRO A 348 6.90 7.47 27.35
N THR A 349 5.60 7.76 27.45
CA THR A 349 4.59 7.23 26.54
C THR A 349 4.83 7.69 25.11
N MET A 350 5.16 8.97 24.91
CA MET A 350 5.52 9.50 23.60
C MET A 350 6.71 8.76 22.99
N ARG A 351 7.80 8.57 23.75
CA ARG A 351 8.99 7.82 23.31
C ARG A 351 8.63 6.38 22.91
N LEU A 352 7.86 5.70 23.75
CA LEU A 352 7.39 4.34 23.50
C LEU A 352 6.61 4.24 22.18
N VAL A 353 5.66 5.14 21.94
CA VAL A 353 4.78 5.05 20.78
C VAL A 353 5.41 5.54 19.47
N LEU A 354 6.53 6.28 19.51
CA LEU A 354 7.27 6.63 18.29
C LEU A 354 7.70 5.40 17.49
N ALA A 355 7.93 4.26 18.15
CA ALA A 355 8.24 2.99 17.51
C ALA A 355 7.09 2.44 16.65
N SER A 356 5.84 2.80 16.98
CA SER A 356 4.66 2.36 16.22
C SER A 356 4.54 3.00 14.84
N MET A 357 5.27 4.10 14.60
CA MET A 357 5.30 4.82 13.33
C MET A 357 6.12 4.11 12.25
N ALA A 358 6.76 2.97 12.52
CA ALA A 358 7.58 2.27 11.54
C ALA A 358 6.78 1.32 10.61
N ALA A 359 5.58 1.74 10.18
CA ALA A 359 4.65 0.89 9.44
C ALA A 359 4.78 0.99 7.91
N GLY A 360 5.78 1.73 7.39
CA GLY A 360 5.95 1.99 5.96
C GLY A 360 5.90 0.73 5.08
N PRO A 361 6.76 -0.28 5.30
CA PRO A 361 6.76 -1.52 4.52
C PRO A 361 5.44 -2.28 4.58
N THR A 362 4.78 -2.34 5.73
CA THR A 362 3.50 -3.05 5.91
C THR A 362 2.37 -2.30 5.19
N GLN A 363 2.34 -0.97 5.27
CA GLN A 363 1.39 -0.14 4.53
C GLN A 363 1.57 -0.28 3.02
N VAL A 364 2.81 -0.28 2.52
CA VAL A 364 3.11 -0.54 1.10
C VAL A 364 2.61 -1.92 0.69
N ALA A 365 2.84 -2.95 1.50
CA ALA A 365 2.39 -4.30 1.20
C ALA A 365 0.86 -4.42 1.09
N LEU A 366 0.12 -3.85 2.04
CA LEU A 366 -1.36 -3.86 1.98
C LEU A 366 -1.90 -2.99 0.85
N THR A 367 -1.28 -1.82 0.61
CA THR A 367 -1.67 -0.94 -0.50
C THR A 367 -1.47 -1.62 -1.85
N ALA A 368 -0.34 -2.31 -2.04
CA ALA A 368 -0.06 -3.07 -3.26
C ALA A 368 -1.11 -4.16 -3.48
N LEU A 369 -1.43 -4.92 -2.43
CA LEU A 369 -2.43 -5.97 -2.50
C LEU A 369 -3.83 -5.41 -2.80
N ALA A 370 -4.26 -4.37 -2.06
CA ALA A 370 -5.56 -3.75 -2.22
C ALA A 370 -5.75 -3.14 -3.63
N LEU A 371 -4.73 -2.46 -4.17
CA LEU A 371 -4.75 -1.92 -5.53
C LEU A 371 -4.86 -3.03 -6.60
N HIS A 372 -4.12 -4.13 -6.43
CA HIS A 372 -4.14 -5.23 -7.39
C HIS A 372 -5.41 -6.09 -7.31
N LEU A 373 -6.05 -6.15 -6.14
CA LEU A 373 -7.36 -6.80 -5.98
C LEU A 373 -8.53 -5.93 -6.46
N GLY A 374 -8.29 -4.63 -6.73
CA GLY A 374 -9.31 -3.68 -7.15
C GLY A 374 -10.09 -3.04 -6.00
N LEU A 375 -9.60 -3.17 -4.76
CA LEU A 375 -10.23 -2.60 -3.57
C LEU A 375 -9.93 -1.11 -3.42
N VAL A 376 -8.78 -0.65 -3.91
CA VAL A 376 -8.34 0.75 -3.83
C VAL A 376 -8.01 1.26 -5.22
N ARG A 377 -8.46 2.47 -5.56
CA ARG A 377 -8.15 3.16 -6.81
C ARG A 377 -6.78 3.85 -6.77
N GLU A 378 -6.25 4.13 -7.95
CA GLU A 378 -4.92 4.70 -8.18
C GLU A 378 -4.65 6.01 -7.39
N PRO A 379 -5.58 7.01 -7.30
CA PRO A 379 -5.34 8.23 -6.52
C PRO A 379 -5.13 7.98 -5.03
N VAL A 380 -5.91 7.06 -4.45
CA VAL A 380 -5.83 6.73 -3.03
C VAL A 380 -4.58 5.88 -2.76
N ALA A 381 -4.27 4.94 -3.64
CA ALA A 381 -3.04 4.15 -3.55
C ALA A 381 -1.78 5.03 -3.64
N LEU A 382 -1.79 6.09 -4.46
CA LEU A 382 -0.71 7.07 -4.52
C LEU A 382 -0.54 7.79 -3.18
N GLY A 383 -1.63 8.30 -2.59
CA GLY A 383 -1.57 8.98 -1.30
C GLY A 383 -1.08 8.07 -0.17
N LEU A 384 -1.51 6.80 -0.16
CA LEU A 384 -1.01 5.79 0.78
C LEU A 384 0.47 5.48 0.56
N LEU A 385 0.93 5.38 -0.68
CA LEU A 385 2.34 5.13 -1.00
C LEU A 385 3.24 6.31 -0.58
N ILE A 386 2.81 7.55 -0.87
CA ILE A 386 3.53 8.76 -0.44
C ILE A 386 3.52 8.86 1.09
N GLY A 387 2.40 8.56 1.75
CA GLY A 387 2.33 8.50 3.21
C GLY A 387 3.36 7.53 3.81
N ALA A 388 3.43 6.31 3.30
CA ALA A 388 4.44 5.34 3.72
C ALA A 388 5.87 5.81 3.44
N MET A 389 6.11 6.48 2.31
CA MET A 389 7.41 7.06 1.97
C MET A 389 7.82 8.16 2.97
N VAL A 390 6.91 9.09 3.29
CA VAL A 390 7.16 10.19 4.25
C VAL A 390 7.47 9.64 5.64
N MET A 391 6.78 8.58 6.07
CA MET A 391 7.09 7.91 7.34
C MET A 391 8.52 7.36 7.39
N GLU A 392 9.00 6.78 6.29
CA GLU A 392 10.38 6.27 6.22
C GLU A 392 11.42 7.37 6.07
N LEU A 393 11.08 8.47 5.39
CA LEU A 393 11.95 9.65 5.27
C LEU A 393 12.13 10.36 6.61
N THR A 394 11.12 10.33 7.47
CA THR A 394 11.12 10.99 8.79
C THR A 394 11.70 10.14 9.91
N THR A 395 12.14 8.90 9.66
CA THR A 395 12.76 8.02 10.67
C THR A 395 13.91 8.70 11.45
N PRO A 396 14.89 9.40 10.82
CA PRO A 396 15.95 10.09 11.56
C PRO A 396 15.43 11.20 12.47
N LEU A 397 14.38 11.92 12.03
CA LEU A 397 13.75 12.96 12.83
C LEU A 397 13.07 12.36 14.07
N ARG A 398 12.39 11.22 13.92
CA ARG A 398 11.78 10.51 15.07
C ARG A 398 12.82 10.07 16.09
N ALA A 399 13.95 9.54 15.62
CA ALA A 399 15.05 9.15 16.51
C ALA A 399 15.59 10.36 17.30
N ALA A 400 15.79 11.50 16.63
CA ALA A 400 16.21 12.73 17.29
C ALA A 400 15.16 13.30 18.27
N MET A 401 13.87 13.16 17.95
CA MET A 401 12.79 13.54 18.88
C MET A 401 12.77 12.64 20.11
N ALA A 402 12.99 11.33 19.93
CA ALA A 402 13.05 10.38 21.03
C ALA A 402 14.24 10.64 21.96
N SER A 403 15.41 11.00 21.41
CA SER A 403 16.59 11.34 22.21
C SER A 403 16.38 12.63 23.01
N ARG A 404 15.83 13.68 22.39
CA ARG A 404 15.51 14.94 23.10
C ARG A 404 14.46 14.75 24.19
N ALA A 405 13.45 13.91 23.95
CA ALA A 405 12.45 13.61 24.96
C ALA A 405 13.04 12.90 26.17
N ARG A 406 14.10 12.11 25.98
CA ARG A 406 14.85 11.46 27.07
C ARG A 406 15.65 12.47 27.88
N GLU A 407 16.35 13.39 27.23
CA GLU A 407 17.12 14.46 27.90
C GLU A 407 16.21 15.29 28.82
N VAL A 408 15.03 15.69 28.33
CA VAL A 408 14.04 16.45 29.13
C VAL A 408 13.49 15.64 30.32
N GLU A 409 13.39 14.31 30.18
CA GLU A 409 12.95 13.42 31.25
C GLU A 409 14.02 13.31 32.35
N GLU A 410 15.28 13.16 31.97
CA GLU A 410 16.43 13.12 32.88
C GLU A 410 16.56 14.44 33.66
N ASP A 411 16.40 15.59 33.00
CA ASP A 411 16.40 16.91 33.66
C ASP A 411 15.24 17.08 34.66
N GLN A 412 14.07 16.52 34.36
CA GLN A 412 12.90 16.58 35.26
C GLN A 412 13.10 15.74 36.52
N ASP A 413 13.68 14.55 36.37
CA ASP A 413 13.96 13.66 37.49
C ASP A 413 15.12 14.17 38.36
N GLU A 414 16.07 14.94 37.82
CA GLU A 414 17.10 15.64 38.61
C GLU A 414 16.53 16.83 39.42
N SER A 415 15.43 17.42 38.96
CA SER A 415 14.80 18.58 39.59
C SER A 415 13.77 18.26 40.69
N ALA A 416 13.33 17.00 40.78
CA ALA A 416 12.30 16.52 41.70
C ALA A 416 12.91 15.87 42.95
#